data_AF-A0A384IRS1-F1
#
_entry.id   AF-A0A384IRS1-F1
#
_cell.length_a   1.000
_cell.length_b   1.000
_cell.length_c   1.000
_cell.angle_alpha   90.00
_cell.angle_beta   90.00
_cell.angle_gamma   90.00
#
_symmetry.space_group_name_H-M   'P 1'
#
loop_
_entity.id
_entity.type
_entity.pdbx_description
1 polymer ?
#
loop_
_entity_poly.entity_id
_entity_poly.type
_entity_poly.pdbx_seq_one_letter_code
_entity_poly.pdbx_strand_id
1 'polypeptide(L)' 'MSAPDAPAPKPEPTPLLVLRVSRDSGRTYGPPRVITTDDKLAPLTTSEWPPCECPRHRTP' A
#
# COMPACT_ATOMS: atom_id res chain seq x y z
N MET A 1 41.80 -3.03 24.17
CA MET A 1 40.84 -4.02 23.64
C MET A 1 39.71 -3.25 23.01
N SER A 2 39.63 -3.20 21.67
CA SER A 2 38.49 -2.56 20.98
C SER A 2 37.32 -3.54 20.92
N ALA A 3 36.12 -3.06 21.18
CA ALA A 3 34.89 -3.84 21.06
C ALA A 3 34.68 -4.30 19.59
N PRO A 4 34.04 -5.45 19.35
CA PRO A 4 33.69 -5.86 18.00
C PRO A 4 32.69 -4.88 17.39
N ASP A 5 32.90 -4.62 16.10
CA ASP A 5 32.05 -3.78 15.24
C ASP A 5 30.59 -4.27 15.34
N ALA A 6 29.69 -3.39 15.80
CA ALA A 6 28.28 -3.72 15.84
C ALA A 6 27.80 -3.96 14.40
N PRO A 7 26.96 -4.97 14.14
CA PRO A 7 26.45 -5.20 12.80
C PRO A 7 25.74 -3.93 12.31
N ALA A 8 26.08 -3.51 11.09
CA ALA A 8 25.47 -2.35 10.47
C ALA A 8 23.93 -2.42 10.59
N PRO A 9 23.26 -1.29 10.84
CA PRO A 9 21.81 -1.26 10.91
C PRO A 9 21.25 -1.85 9.62
N LYS A 10 20.26 -2.74 9.76
CA LYS A 10 19.53 -3.25 8.60
C LYS A 10 18.93 -2.05 7.87
N PRO A 11 19.04 -1.96 6.53
CA PRO A 11 18.42 -0.86 5.81
C PRO A 11 16.92 -0.85 6.15
N GLU A 12 16.42 0.28 6.61
CA GLU A 12 14.99 0.43 6.85
C GLU A 12 14.26 0.36 5.49
N PRO A 13 13.06 -0.24 5.43
CA PRO A 13 12.36 -0.43 4.16
C PRO A 13 12.10 0.92 3.50
N THR A 14 12.58 1.09 2.26
CA THR A 14 12.38 2.32 1.50
C THR A 14 10.91 2.41 1.09
N PRO A 15 10.19 3.50 1.41
CA PRO A 15 8.82 3.68 0.95
C PRO A 15 8.80 3.87 -0.58
N LEU A 16 7.99 3.07 -1.27
CA LEU A 16 7.83 3.13 -2.72
C LEU A 16 6.57 3.89 -3.13
N LEU A 17 5.48 3.70 -2.38
CA LEU A 17 4.18 4.33 -2.66
C LEU A 17 3.44 4.62 -1.36
N VAL A 18 2.79 5.78 -1.29
CA VAL A 18 1.89 6.12 -0.19
C VAL A 18 0.48 6.32 -0.76
N LEU A 19 -0.45 5.46 -0.34
CA LEU A 19 -1.84 5.47 -0.77
C LEU A 19 -2.73 6.02 0.33
N ARG A 20 -3.73 6.80 -0.07
CA ARG A 20 -4.86 7.18 0.79
C ARG A 20 -6.15 6.96 0.03
N VAL A 21 -7.13 6.37 0.69
CA VAL A 21 -8.43 6.05 0.08
C VAL A 21 -9.49 7.00 0.63
N SER A 22 -10.23 7.61 -0.29
CA SER A 22 -11.48 8.31 0.02
C SER A 22 -12.67 7.39 -0.26
N ARG A 23 -13.70 7.49 0.57
CA ARG A 23 -14.98 6.79 0.40
C ARG A 23 -16.15 7.75 0.15
N ASP A 24 -15.85 9.04 -0.01
CA ASP A 24 -16.82 10.13 -0.07
C ASP A 24 -16.47 11.14 -1.19
N SER A 25 -16.01 10.61 -2.33
CA SER A 25 -15.68 11.39 -3.53
C SER A 25 -14.56 12.41 -3.31
N GLY A 26 -13.56 12.04 -2.53
CA GLY A 26 -12.36 12.84 -2.29
C GLY A 26 -12.51 13.92 -1.22
N ARG A 27 -13.61 13.93 -0.45
CA ARG A 27 -13.83 14.94 0.61
C ARG A 27 -13.00 14.63 1.84
N THR A 28 -12.95 13.36 2.25
CA THR A 28 -12.10 12.88 3.34
C THR A 28 -11.27 11.69 2.89
N TYR A 29 -10.12 11.55 3.53
CA TYR A 29 -9.16 10.48 3.25
C TYR A 29 -8.83 9.76 4.55
N GLY A 30 -8.88 8.44 4.49
CA GLY A 30 -8.42 7.59 5.58
C GLY A 30 -6.92 7.73 5.88
N PRO A 31 -6.42 6.93 6.84
CA PRO A 31 -5.01 6.88 7.16
C PRO A 31 -4.17 6.45 5.94
N PRO A 32 -2.91 6.88 5.85
CA PRO A 32 -2.01 6.46 4.79
C PRO A 32 -1.66 4.98 4.89
N ARG A 33 -1.65 4.30 3.75
CA ARG A 33 -1.05 2.98 3.56
C ARG A 33 0.27 3.18 2.82
N VAL A 34 1.38 2.90 3.51
CA VAL A 34 2.71 2.93 2.92
C VAL A 34 3.00 1.55 2.36
N ILE A 35 3.44 1.49 1.10
CA ILE A 35 3.96 0.30 0.45
C ILE A 35 5.48 0.43 0.39
N THR A 36 6.18 -0.59 0.85
CA THR A 36 7.65 -0.63 0.92
C THR A 36 8.22 -1.72 0.02
N THR A 37 9.55 -1.74 -0.14
CA THR A 37 10.27 -2.77 -0.93
C THR A 37 10.06 -4.19 -0.41
N ASP A 38 9.79 -4.32 0.89
CA ASP A 38 9.78 -5.63 1.57
C ASP A 38 8.35 -6.19 1.69
N ASP A 39 7.34 -5.43 1.25
CA ASP A 39 5.96 -5.88 1.29
C ASP A 39 5.74 -7.06 0.34
N LYS A 40 5.28 -8.17 0.91
CA LYS A 40 4.87 -9.36 0.15
C LYS A 40 3.47 -9.15 -0.44
N LEU A 41 3.39 -8.32 -1.47
CA LEU A 41 2.15 -8.07 -2.20
C LEU A 41 1.72 -9.36 -2.92
N ALA A 42 0.44 -9.70 -2.81
CA ALA A 42 -0.14 -10.75 -3.62
C ALA A 42 0.04 -10.40 -5.11
N PRO A 43 0.24 -11.40 -6.00
CA PRO A 43 0.19 -11.16 -7.44
C PRO A 43 -1.10 -10.43 -7.82
N LEU A 44 -1.05 -9.61 -8.85
CA LEU A 44 -2.25 -9.03 -9.46
C LEU A 44 -3.04 -10.17 -10.12
N THR A 45 -3.86 -10.87 -9.32
CA THR A 45 -4.55 -12.10 -9.74
C THR A 45 -5.65 -11.81 -10.76
N THR A 46 -6.15 -10.57 -10.82
CA THR A 46 -7.16 -10.12 -11.78
C THR A 46 -6.91 -8.65 -12.15
N SER A 47 -7.00 -8.30 -13.43
CA SER A 47 -7.15 -6.92 -13.89
C SER A 47 -8.61 -6.44 -13.81
N GLU A 48 -9.53 -7.33 -13.42
CA GLU A 48 -10.93 -7.02 -13.17
C GLU A 48 -11.06 -6.26 -11.85
N TRP A 49 -10.81 -4.95 -11.94
CA TRP A 49 -11.20 -4.00 -10.91
C TRP A 49 -12.72 -3.95 -10.86
N PRO A 50 -13.36 -3.98 -9.67
CA PRO A 50 -14.72 -4.47 -9.55
C PRO A 50 -15.65 -3.73 -10.51
N PRO A 51 -16.62 -4.40 -11.17
CA PRO A 51 -17.72 -3.66 -11.77
C PRO A 51 -18.27 -2.81 -10.63
N CYS A 52 -18.25 -1.48 -10.81
CA CYS A 52 -18.61 -0.57 -9.72
C CYS A 52 -19.95 -1.03 -9.14
N GLU A 53 -19.98 -1.48 -7.88
CA GLU A 53 -21.23 -1.93 -7.25
C GLU A 53 -22.14 -0.76 -6.87
N CYS A 54 -21.72 0.46 -7.18
CA CYS A 54 -22.52 1.65 -7.04
C CYS A 54 -23.85 1.51 -7.81
N PRO A 55 -24.93 2.15 -7.34
CA PRO A 55 -26.25 2.05 -7.98
C PRO A 55 -26.25 2.37 -9.48
N ARG A 56 -25.28 3.17 -9.95
CA ARG A 56 -25.12 3.59 -11.35
C ARG A 56 -24.61 2.47 -12.27
N HIS A 57 -23.80 1.54 -11.77
CA HIS A 57 -23.09 0.56 -12.60
C HIS A 57 -23.43 -0.90 -12.25
N ARG A 58 -24.32 -1.14 -11.27
CA ARG A 58 -24.83 -2.47 -10.89
C ARG A 58 -25.98 -3.00 -11.78
N THR A 59 -26.43 -2.23 -12.75
CA THR A 59 -27.53 -2.62 -13.66
C THR A 59 -26.91 -3.29 -14.89
N PRO A 60 -27.38 -4.48 -15.31
CA PRO A 60 -26.89 -5.16 -16.52
C PRO A 60 -27.16 -4.35 -17.79
#